data_AF-Q8HYT8-F1
#
_entry.id   AF-Q8HYT8-F1
#
_cell.length_a   1.000
_cell.length_b   1.000
_cell.length_c   1.000
_cell.angle_alpha   90.00
_cell.angle_beta   90.00
_cell.angle_gamma   90.00
#
_symmetry.space_group_name_H-M   'P 1'
#
loop_
_entity.id
_entity.type
_entity.pdbx_description
1 polymer ?
#
loop_
_entity_poly.entity_id
_entity_poly.type
_entity_poly.pdbx_seq_one_letter_code
_entity_poly.pdbx_strand_id
1 'polypeptide(L)'
;PEVRGQLGGAVELPCHLLSPLPGLFVSLVTWERSDVPVKQQNVAAFHPKLGASFPSPEPGSERLSFVSAKQSTGQDTEADLQDATLALQGLTVEDEGNYTCEFATFPKGPVR
;
A
#
# COMPACT_ATOMS: atom_id res chain seq x y z
N PRO A 1 0.77 8.02 10.69
CA PRO A 1 -0.29 8.75 11.42
C PRO A 1 -1.12 7.75 12.24
N GLU A 2 -1.74 8.16 13.34
CA GLU A 2 -2.70 7.30 14.05
C GLU A 2 -4.02 7.25 13.27
N VAL A 3 -4.53 6.06 13.00
CA VAL A 3 -5.81 5.81 12.34
C VAL A 3 -6.66 4.96 13.26
N ARG A 4 -7.94 5.31 13.41
CA ARG A 4 -8.90 4.58 14.27
C ARG A 4 -10.08 4.11 13.44
N GLY A 5 -10.51 2.88 13.67
CA GLY A 5 -11.66 2.27 13.03
C GLY A 5 -12.59 1.60 14.04
N GLN A 6 -13.82 1.33 13.61
CA GLN A 6 -14.77 0.53 14.37
C GLN A 6 -14.72 -0.93 13.89
N LEU A 7 -14.95 -1.88 14.80
CA LEU A 7 -15.03 -3.31 14.45
C LEU A 7 -16.10 -3.55 13.38
N GLY A 8 -15.77 -4.35 12.38
CA GLY A 8 -16.57 -4.61 11.18
C GLY A 8 -16.62 -3.44 10.18
N GLY A 9 -16.08 -2.27 10.53
CA GLY A 9 -15.99 -1.10 9.68
C GLY A 9 -14.81 -1.16 8.70
N ALA A 10 -14.54 -0.02 8.06
CA ALA A 10 -13.41 0.16 7.17
C ALA A 10 -12.56 1.35 7.60
N VAL A 11 -11.27 1.28 7.32
CA VAL A 11 -10.31 2.37 7.49
C VAL A 11 -9.45 2.50 6.26
N GLU A 12 -8.95 3.71 6.04
CA GLU A 12 -7.94 4.00 5.04
C GLU A 12 -6.63 4.32 5.76
N LEU A 13 -5.58 3.59 5.40
CA LEU A 13 -4.22 3.82 5.86
C LEU A 13 -3.54 4.74 4.85
N PRO A 14 -3.40 6.05 5.15
CA PRO A 14 -2.89 7.01 4.18
C PRO A 14 -1.40 6.79 3.91
N CYS A 15 -1.02 6.78 2.64
CA CYS A 15 0.35 6.73 2.19
C CYS A 15 0.52 7.55 0.91
N HIS A 16 1.24 8.66 1.01
CA HIS A 16 1.40 9.62 -0.08
C HIS A 16 2.87 9.93 -0.32
N LEU A 17 3.28 9.88 -1.58
CA LEU A 17 4.60 10.33 -1.99
C LEU A 17 4.59 11.86 -2.10
N LEU A 18 5.14 12.54 -1.09
CA LEU A 18 5.19 13.99 -1.06
C LEU A 18 6.22 14.52 -2.07
N SER A 19 5.76 15.32 -3.03
CA SER A 19 6.55 15.97 -4.08
C SER A 19 7.21 14.98 -5.06
N PRO A 20 6.47 14.51 -6.10
CA PRO A 20 7.10 13.79 -7.20
C PRO A 20 8.14 14.70 -7.86
N LEU A 21 9.41 14.36 -7.67
CA LEU A 21 10.50 15.03 -8.37
C LEU A 21 10.40 14.66 -9.86
N PRO A 22 10.58 15.62 -10.79
CA PRO A 22 10.65 15.30 -12.22
C PRO A 22 11.69 14.19 -12.47
N GLY A 23 11.28 13.10 -13.14
CA GLY A 23 12.14 11.95 -13.42
C GLY A 23 12.32 10.97 -12.25
N LEU A 24 11.44 11.00 -11.24
CA LEU A 24 11.35 9.99 -10.19
C LEU A 24 10.30 8.94 -10.56
N PHE A 25 10.75 7.70 -10.74
CA PHE A 25 9.89 6.58 -11.11
C PHE A 25 9.59 5.75 -9.88
N VAL A 26 8.30 5.49 -9.60
CA VAL A 26 7.92 4.49 -8.60
C VAL A 26 7.94 3.11 -9.26
N SER A 27 8.73 2.18 -8.74
CA SER A 27 8.81 0.81 -9.26
C SER A 27 7.91 -0.16 -8.49
N LEU A 28 7.73 0.07 -7.19
CA LEU A 28 6.90 -0.76 -6.31
C LEU A 28 6.44 0.06 -5.11
N VAL A 29 5.24 -0.21 -4.61
CA VAL A 29 4.85 0.18 -3.25
C VAL A 29 4.61 -1.06 -2.43
N THR A 30 5.09 -1.08 -1.19
CA THR A 30 4.87 -2.17 -0.23
C THR A 30 4.22 -1.63 1.04
N TRP A 31 3.25 -2.39 1.54
CA TRP A 31 2.68 -2.22 2.87
C TRP A 31 3.11 -3.38 3.74
N GLU A 32 3.70 -3.07 4.89
CA GLU A 32 4.23 -4.04 5.83
C GLU A 32 3.62 -3.87 7.22
N ARG A 33 3.43 -4.97 7.95
CA ARG A 33 3.04 -4.97 9.36
C ARG A 33 4.19 -5.50 10.22
N SER A 34 4.66 -4.69 11.17
CA SER A 34 5.90 -4.99 11.91
C SER A 34 5.70 -5.91 13.12
N ASP A 35 4.48 -6.03 13.63
CA ASP A 35 4.09 -6.78 14.83
C ASP A 35 3.75 -8.26 14.54
N VAL A 36 4.04 -8.75 13.34
CA VAL A 36 3.74 -10.13 12.91
C VAL A 36 4.97 -10.94 12.49
N PRO A 37 4.87 -12.28 12.44
CA PRO A 37 5.90 -13.13 11.85
C PRO A 37 6.30 -12.67 10.44
N VAL A 38 7.58 -12.81 10.10
CA VAL A 38 8.16 -12.38 8.79
C VAL A 38 7.36 -12.84 7.58
N LYS A 39 6.81 -14.06 7.61
CA LYS A 39 5.97 -14.63 6.54
C LYS A 39 4.64 -13.88 6.29
N GLN A 40 4.20 -13.06 7.24
CA GLN A 40 2.97 -12.25 7.23
C GLN A 40 3.26 -10.75 7.18
N GLN A 41 4.54 -10.37 7.18
CA GLN A 41 4.95 -8.97 7.25
C GLN A 41 4.50 -8.20 6.01
N ASN A 42 4.57 -8.79 4.82
CA ASN A 42 4.16 -8.15 3.56
C ASN A 42 2.63 -8.23 3.36
N VAL A 43 1.91 -7.17 3.72
CA VAL A 43 0.45 -7.10 3.69
C VAL A 43 -0.07 -6.89 2.27
N ALA A 44 0.48 -5.89 1.57
CA ALA A 44 0.09 -5.57 0.21
C ALA A 44 1.29 -5.04 -0.58
N ALA A 45 1.24 -5.22 -1.90
CA ALA A 45 2.19 -4.62 -2.81
C ALA A 45 1.46 -4.11 -4.05
N PHE A 46 1.92 -2.99 -4.62
CA PHE A 46 1.41 -2.47 -5.88
C PHE A 46 2.56 -2.22 -6.85
N HIS A 47 2.49 -2.86 -8.00
CA HIS A 47 3.43 -2.63 -9.10
C HIS A 47 2.70 -1.90 -10.24
N PRO A 48 3.20 -0.76 -10.74
CA PRO A 48 2.50 0.05 -11.74
C PRO A 48 2.03 -0.70 -12.99
N LYS A 49 2.75 -1.76 -13.41
CA LYS A 49 2.39 -2.59 -14.58
C LYS A 49 1.68 -3.90 -14.25
N LEU A 50 1.84 -4.43 -13.03
CA LEU A 50 1.33 -5.76 -12.65
C LEU A 50 0.11 -5.67 -11.73
N GLY A 51 -0.20 -4.47 -11.22
CA GLY A 51 -1.31 -4.21 -10.33
C GLY A 51 -1.00 -4.56 -8.88
N ALA A 52 -2.08 -4.74 -8.11
CA ALA A 52 -2.04 -5.05 -6.68
C ALA A 52 -1.77 -6.55 -6.44
N SER A 53 -1.09 -6.84 -5.33
CA SER A 53 -0.83 -8.17 -4.80
C SER A 53 -0.98 -8.16 -3.28
N PHE A 54 -1.51 -9.23 -2.70
CA PHE A 54 -1.79 -9.36 -1.27
C PHE A 54 -1.22 -10.70 -0.76
N PRO A 55 0.09 -10.77 -0.49
CA PRO A 55 0.77 -12.05 -0.24
C PRO A 55 0.60 -12.59 1.19
N SER A 56 0.23 -11.75 2.16
CA SER A 56 -0.04 -12.20 3.53
C SER A 56 -1.43 -12.87 3.62
N PRO A 57 -1.55 -14.01 4.33
CA PRO A 57 -2.85 -14.65 4.56
C PRO A 57 -3.79 -13.82 5.44
N GLU A 58 -3.24 -13.05 6.37
CA GLU A 58 -3.97 -12.09 7.22
C GLU A 58 -3.65 -10.67 6.72
N PRO A 59 -4.59 -9.73 6.60
CA PRO A 59 -6.00 -9.79 7.02
C PRO A 59 -6.94 -10.62 6.11
N GLY A 60 -6.48 -11.03 4.93
CA GLY A 60 -7.32 -11.60 3.88
C GLY A 60 -7.41 -10.63 2.70
N SER A 61 -7.10 -11.13 1.50
CA SER A 61 -7.00 -10.31 0.28
C SER A 61 -8.31 -9.63 -0.11
N GLU A 62 -9.46 -10.22 0.24
CA GLU A 62 -10.79 -9.69 0.04
C GLU A 62 -11.10 -8.46 0.89
N ARG A 63 -10.33 -8.23 1.97
CA ARG A 63 -10.47 -7.10 2.88
C ARG A 63 -9.59 -5.92 2.49
N LEU A 64 -8.72 -6.07 1.48
CA LEU A 64 -7.71 -5.09 1.11
C LEU A 64 -7.93 -4.52 -0.29
N SER A 65 -7.71 -3.21 -0.43
CA SER A 65 -7.70 -2.56 -1.75
C SER A 65 -6.86 -1.28 -1.72
N PHE A 66 -6.23 -0.94 -2.84
CA PHE A 66 -5.59 0.37 -3.02
C PHE A 66 -6.65 1.38 -3.49
N VAL A 67 -6.76 2.52 -2.78
CA VAL A 67 -7.82 3.51 -3.02
C VAL A 67 -7.64 4.25 -4.35
N SER A 68 -6.43 4.74 -4.60
CA SER A 68 -6.14 5.65 -5.71
C SER A 68 -5.14 5.10 -6.73
N ALA A 69 -4.63 3.90 -6.52
CA ALA A 69 -3.69 3.25 -7.42
C ALA A 69 -4.42 2.81 -8.70
N LYS A 70 -4.74 3.78 -9.57
CA LYS A 70 -5.35 3.49 -10.87
C LYS A 70 -4.39 2.61 -11.66
N GLN A 71 -4.87 1.46 -12.10
CA GLN A 71 -4.24 0.71 -13.17
C GLN A 71 -4.12 1.67 -14.36
N SER A 72 -2.91 1.97 -14.83
CA SER A 72 -2.75 2.73 -16.06
C SER A 72 -3.34 1.90 -17.17
N THR A 73 -4.57 2.23 -17.55
CA THR A 73 -5.32 1.57 -18.60
C THR A 73 -4.80 2.10 -19.93
N GLY A 74 -3.65 1.60 -20.32
CA GLY A 74 -3.07 1.81 -21.64
C GLY A 74 -2.12 3.00 -21.77
N GLN A 75 -1.04 2.75 -22.50
CA GLN A 75 -0.15 3.71 -23.15
C GLN A 75 0.70 4.59 -22.24
N ASP A 76 1.90 4.09 -21.88
CA ASP A 76 3.13 4.88 -21.62
C ASP A 76 3.06 6.10 -20.69
N THR A 77 1.99 6.28 -19.92
CA THR A 77 1.98 7.22 -18.81
C THR A 77 2.60 6.49 -17.65
N GLU A 78 3.89 6.74 -17.44
CA GLU A 78 4.56 6.72 -16.15
C GLU A 78 3.51 7.07 -15.07
N ALA A 79 2.96 6.03 -14.43
CA ALA A 79 1.86 6.23 -13.52
C ALA A 79 2.45 6.98 -12.33
N ASP A 80 2.07 8.25 -12.19
CA ASP A 80 2.29 9.07 -11.01
C ASP A 80 1.56 8.42 -9.83
N LEU A 81 2.09 7.29 -9.36
CA LEU A 81 1.62 6.59 -8.18
C LEU A 81 2.06 7.42 -6.97
N GLN A 82 1.31 8.49 -6.73
CA GLN A 82 1.53 9.41 -5.63
C GLN A 82 0.71 9.03 -4.40
N ASP A 83 -0.35 8.24 -4.60
CA ASP A 83 -1.27 7.82 -3.56
C ASP A 83 -1.36 6.28 -3.54
N ALA A 84 -0.79 5.71 -2.49
CA ALA A 84 -0.81 4.29 -2.21
C ALA A 84 -1.60 3.96 -0.95
N THR A 85 -2.59 4.80 -0.62
CA THR A 85 -3.52 4.60 0.48
C THR A 85 -4.16 3.21 0.38
N LEU A 86 -4.07 2.44 1.47
CA LEU A 86 -4.59 1.09 1.58
C LEU A 86 -5.89 1.12 2.38
N ALA A 87 -7.00 0.71 1.76
CA ALA A 87 -8.25 0.48 2.45
C ALA A 87 -8.28 -0.94 3.02
N LEU A 88 -8.60 -1.03 4.31
CA LEU A 88 -8.84 -2.27 5.04
C LEU A 88 -10.29 -2.28 5.53
N GLN A 89 -11.04 -3.30 5.13
CA GLN A 89 -12.46 -3.46 5.45
C GLN A 89 -12.68 -4.62 6.43
N GLY A 90 -13.85 -4.64 7.09
CA GLY A 90 -14.21 -5.71 8.01
C GLY A 90 -13.26 -5.82 9.19
N LEU A 91 -12.92 -4.69 9.80
CA LEU A 91 -11.90 -4.61 10.85
C LEU A 91 -12.16 -5.57 12.02
N THR A 92 -11.10 -6.27 12.43
CA THR A 92 -11.08 -7.11 13.63
C THR A 92 -10.09 -6.56 14.66
N VAL A 93 -10.08 -7.13 15.86
CA VAL A 93 -9.10 -6.71 16.89
C VAL A 93 -7.68 -7.12 16.52
N GLU A 94 -7.52 -8.17 15.72
CA GLU A 94 -6.24 -8.68 15.22
C GLU A 94 -5.64 -7.79 14.12
N ASP A 95 -6.40 -6.83 13.58
CA ASP A 95 -5.91 -5.84 12.62
C ASP A 95 -5.21 -4.65 13.31
N GLU A 96 -5.26 -4.56 14.65
CA GLU A 96 -4.48 -3.56 15.38
C GLU A 96 -2.99 -3.83 15.20
N GLY A 97 -2.24 -2.83 14.72
CA GLY A 97 -0.81 -3.02 14.47
C GLY A 97 -0.14 -1.81 13.84
N ASN A 98 1.17 -1.95 13.62
CA ASN A 98 2.00 -0.92 13.01
C ASN A 98 2.20 -1.20 11.53
N TYR A 99 1.43 -0.51 10.70
CA TYR A 99 1.50 -0.58 9.25
C TYR A 99 2.48 0.47 8.71
N THR A 100 3.43 0.03 7.88
CA THR A 100 4.41 0.88 7.22
C THR A 100 4.23 0.78 5.72
N CYS A 101 4.29 1.92 5.03
CA CYS A 101 4.28 1.99 3.58
C CYS A 101 5.66 2.43 3.08
N GLU A 102 6.13 1.82 1.99
CA GLU A 102 7.40 2.20 1.36
C GLU A 102 7.23 2.28 -0.16
N PHE A 103 7.67 3.39 -0.74
CA PHE A 103 7.80 3.56 -2.19
C PHE A 103 9.22 3.18 -2.60
N ALA A 104 9.38 2.10 -3.35
CA ALA A 104 10.62 1.84 -4.07
C ALA A 104 10.67 2.78 -5.28
N THR A 105 11.67 3.66 -5.32
CA THR A 105 11.83 4.63 -6.41
C THR A 105 13.17 4.50 -7.12
N PHE A 106 13.22 4.92 -8.38
CA PHE A 106 14.45 5.07 -9.15
C PHE A 106 14.59 6.52 -9.65
N PRO A 107 15.80 7.13 -9.60
CA PRO A 107 17.08 6.57 -9.15
C PRO A 107 17.37 6.77 -7.64
N LYS A 108 16.43 7.34 -6.88
CA LYS A 108 16.68 7.78 -5.50
C LYS A 108 16.65 6.65 -4.46
N GLY A 109 16.17 5.46 -4.82
CA GLY A 109 16.02 4.33 -3.90
C GLY A 109 14.70 4.40 -3.12
N PRO A 110 14.52 3.56 -2.10
CA PRO A 110 13.30 3.53 -1.31
C PRO A 110 13.07 4.82 -0.50
N VAL A 111 11.82 5.26 -0.41
CA VAL A 111 11.36 6.38 0.41
C VAL A 111 10.08 6.00 1.17
N ARG A 112 9.90 6.58 2.36
CA ARG A 112 8.76 6.34 3.26
C ARG A 112 8.09 7.65 3.60
#